data_AF-A0A7L6N6U1-F1
#
_entry.id   AF-A0A7L6N6U1-F1
#
_cell.length_a   1.000
_cell.length_b   1.000
_cell.length_c   1.000
_cell.angle_alpha   90.00
_cell.angle_beta   90.00
_cell.angle_gamma   90.00
#
_symmetry.space_group_name_H-M   'P 1'
#
loop_
_entity.id
_entity.type
_entity.pdbx_description
1 polymer ?
#
loop_
_entity_poly.entity_id
_entity_poly.type
_entity_poly.pdbx_seq_one_letter_code
_entity_poly.pdbx_strand_id
1 'polypeptide(L)'
;MLISKIKFFLIILISIFLLTSCNDRYPLTENLDTDLPLTEYPSTETPNTDYPFTEYPSTEYLDIECLDDEEIVNGSCIDSELIELSKDMNAVYIFDEEDNIVKEDVIDNIEVIVDYLLIRGITEDKEITYNVSIDNINYLNSYNNHVYLNIDHINSFDTVFHTLLGLYSTSANYGLIYGLASYISVDLSYIEEENRTDKSVISYFLMEEREDLMDLTFPTLDESYTSGYLLENVEDFAQHFARYIIENEGIKSFDELLNISDYNQFESEYNVRLNRYIRTNGFAYEIAMNEYPIFFDRNPLNYHVKWYTSRATWFLHESYGSRTETRLFGDFMFESYKSLKENIILFENEMTRIDNILKDSTVEYKDLKIYIEEVDNSYYNRGGHIFLRSVRSFSHEYIHYITYAYMDYDTRNDEWLREGVACFYSEDFYYQKKYYEYLILDARILNGSINKPENAVTMFGEIYDREIDFEKDRNELYDMYVYLSESYDDVFQKDRPFKHTFLYISLNNYFIETYGEETYKLAFSNRSIITDLTNKTWEEIVNDWEQYIKAKYE
;
A
#
# COMPACT_ATOMS: atom_id res chain seq x y z
N MET A 1 28.02 37.41 -28.69
CA MET A 1 28.99 36.31 -28.49
C MET A 1 29.96 36.77 -27.40
N LEU A 2 30.16 35.96 -26.35
CA LEU A 2 30.71 36.32 -25.03
C LEU A 2 29.77 37.17 -24.15
N ILE A 3 28.79 36.52 -23.52
CA ILE A 3 28.17 36.75 -22.19
C ILE A 3 26.97 35.78 -22.16
N SER A 4 27.24 34.48 -22.00
CA SER A 4 26.21 33.45 -21.73
C SER A 4 26.79 32.11 -21.21
N LYS A 5 28.04 32.08 -20.75
CA LYS A 5 28.69 30.84 -20.29
C LYS A 5 29.22 30.87 -18.85
N ILE A 6 28.86 31.88 -18.06
CA ILE A 6 29.33 32.01 -16.66
C ILE A 6 28.22 31.73 -15.63
N LYS A 7 26.93 31.70 -16.01
CA LYS A 7 25.85 31.34 -15.06
C LYS A 7 25.62 29.83 -14.89
N PHE A 8 26.13 29.00 -15.80
CA PHE A 8 25.91 27.54 -15.74
C PHE A 8 26.92 26.79 -14.85
N PHE A 9 28.02 27.45 -14.43
CA PHE A 9 29.07 26.83 -13.61
C PHE A 9 28.94 27.12 -12.11
N LEU A 10 28.02 28.02 -11.70
CA LEU A 10 27.87 28.42 -10.30
C LEU A 10 26.80 27.62 -9.53
N ILE A 11 25.91 26.90 -10.22
CA ILE A 11 24.83 26.12 -9.59
C ILE A 11 25.28 24.68 -9.27
N ILE A 12 26.29 24.15 -9.97
CA ILE A 12 26.79 22.78 -9.75
C ILE A 12 27.78 22.69 -8.56
N LEU A 13 28.27 23.82 -8.04
CA LEU A 13 29.24 23.82 -6.93
C LEU A 13 28.64 24.01 -5.54
N ILE A 14 27.32 24.28 -5.43
CA ILE A 14 26.64 24.42 -4.13
C ILE A 14 26.00 23.10 -3.67
N SER A 15 25.71 22.17 -4.59
CA SER A 15 25.11 20.86 -4.25
C SER A 15 26.10 19.79 -3.76
N ILE A 16 27.41 20.07 -3.72
CA ILE A 16 28.45 19.09 -3.35
C ILE A 16 29.03 19.34 -1.94
N PHE A 17 28.58 20.36 -1.21
CA PHE A 17 29.18 20.74 0.10
C PHE A 17 28.28 20.62 1.34
N LEU A 18 27.10 20.00 1.26
CA LEU A 18 26.23 19.75 2.43
C LEU A 18 26.07 18.28 2.82
N LEU A 19 26.87 17.39 2.23
CA LEU A 19 27.08 16.03 2.74
C LEU A 19 28.52 15.92 3.25
N THR A 20 28.76 16.30 4.50
CA THR A 20 29.70 15.67 5.45
C THR A 20 29.94 16.56 6.69
N SER A 21 29.97 15.91 7.86
CA SER A 21 30.22 16.41 9.24
C SER A 21 28.93 16.62 10.05
N CYS A 22 28.74 16.09 11.26
CA CYS A 22 29.64 15.38 12.17
C CYS A 22 28.83 14.47 13.10
N ASN A 23 29.43 13.33 13.40
CA ASN A 23 29.14 12.47 14.54
C ASN A 23 29.49 13.21 15.84
N ASP A 24 28.64 13.15 16.86
CA ASP A 24 28.98 12.78 18.25
C ASP A 24 27.98 13.30 19.31
N ARG A 25 27.56 12.35 20.16
CA ARG A 25 27.24 12.45 21.61
C ARG A 25 25.83 12.83 22.06
N TYR A 26 25.19 11.80 22.63
CA TYR A 26 24.25 11.84 23.74
C TYR A 26 24.64 12.83 24.85
N PRO A 27 23.63 13.39 25.52
CA PRO A 27 23.46 13.04 26.93
C PRO A 27 22.02 12.67 27.30
N LEU A 28 21.92 11.65 28.17
CA LEU A 28 20.82 11.40 29.09
C LEU A 28 20.62 12.59 30.03
N THR A 29 19.36 12.98 30.26
CA THR A 29 18.76 13.63 31.45
C THR A 29 17.35 14.06 31.04
N GLU A 30 16.30 14.08 31.86
CA GLU A 30 15.97 13.62 33.21
C GLU A 30 14.44 13.80 33.28
N ASN A 31 13.74 12.96 34.04
CA ASN A 31 12.31 13.10 34.28
C ASN A 31 11.98 14.47 34.88
N LEU A 32 11.04 15.20 34.28
CA LEU A 32 10.31 16.26 34.97
C LEU A 32 8.82 15.92 35.01
N ASP A 33 8.38 15.48 36.19
CA ASP A 33 7.02 15.63 36.67
C ASP A 33 6.63 17.11 36.61
N THR A 34 5.51 17.41 35.98
CA THR A 34 4.89 18.74 36.07
C THR A 34 3.45 18.56 36.53
N ASP A 35 3.23 18.81 37.83
CA ASP A 35 1.92 18.96 38.44
C ASP A 35 1.18 20.14 37.79
N LEU A 36 0.01 19.87 37.19
CA LEU A 36 -0.92 20.90 36.72
C LEU A 36 -1.84 21.34 37.88
N PRO A 37 -1.98 22.65 38.15
CA PRO A 37 -2.95 23.13 39.12
C PRO A 37 -4.36 23.16 38.51
N LEU A 38 -5.33 22.66 39.27
CA LEU A 38 -6.77 22.85 39.03
C LEU A 38 -7.13 24.34 39.23
N THR A 39 -7.56 25.00 38.16
CA THR A 39 -8.22 26.31 38.21
C THR A 39 -9.74 26.16 38.12
N GLU A 40 -10.44 26.58 39.18
CA GLU A 40 -11.89 26.75 39.20
C GLU A 40 -12.29 28.01 38.42
N TYR A 41 -13.24 27.87 37.51
CA TYR A 41 -13.85 29.01 36.80
C TYR A 41 -14.94 29.67 37.65
N PRO A 42 -14.96 31.01 37.78
CA PRO A 42 -16.09 31.72 38.36
C PRO A 42 -17.24 31.82 37.35
N SER A 43 -18.47 31.60 37.84
CA SER A 43 -19.71 31.82 37.09
C SER A 43 -19.95 33.32 36.93
N THR A 44 -20.14 33.77 35.69
CA THR A 44 -20.50 35.16 35.36
C THR A 44 -21.87 35.20 34.69
N GLU A 45 -22.79 35.93 35.30
CA GLU A 45 -24.11 36.29 34.77
C GLU A 45 -23.97 37.24 33.56
N THR A 46 -24.73 37.00 32.50
CA THR A 46 -24.79 37.85 31.31
C THR A 46 -25.72 39.05 31.55
N PRO A 47 -25.31 40.28 31.17
CA PRO A 47 -26.22 41.42 31.13
C PRO A 47 -27.00 41.45 29.80
N ASN A 48 -28.30 41.68 29.92
CA ASN A 48 -29.22 41.83 28.80
C ASN A 48 -29.07 43.24 28.20
N THR A 49 -28.77 43.35 26.91
CA THR A 49 -28.76 44.64 26.18
C THR A 49 -29.47 44.50 24.84
N ASP A 50 -30.64 45.13 24.74
CA ASP A 50 -31.39 45.36 23.50
C ASP A 50 -30.68 46.40 22.62
N TYR A 51 -30.47 46.07 21.34
CA TYR A 51 -30.09 47.03 20.29
C TYR A 51 -31.19 47.13 19.21
N PRO A 52 -31.43 48.32 18.62
CA PRO A 52 -32.51 48.54 17.66
C PRO A 52 -32.12 48.11 16.23
N PHE A 53 -33.07 47.49 15.55
CA PHE A 53 -33.03 47.07 14.15
C PHE A 53 -33.06 48.27 13.18
N THR A 54 -32.29 48.17 12.09
CA THR A 54 -32.36 49.10 10.94
C THR A 54 -32.67 48.29 9.69
N GLU A 55 -33.76 48.62 8.99
CA GLU A 55 -34.21 47.93 7.77
C GLU A 55 -33.38 48.32 6.54
N TYR A 56 -32.94 47.33 5.75
CA TYR A 56 -32.38 47.49 4.40
C TYR A 56 -33.44 47.17 3.33
N PRO A 57 -33.33 47.75 2.11
CA PRO A 57 -34.35 47.61 1.07
C PRO A 57 -34.28 46.26 0.36
N SER A 58 -35.45 45.71 0.04
CA SER A 58 -35.68 44.43 -0.62
C SER A 58 -35.18 44.37 -2.06
N THR A 59 -34.39 43.35 -2.38
CA THR A 59 -34.07 42.89 -3.74
C THR A 59 -35.27 42.11 -4.30
N GLU A 60 -35.63 42.40 -5.54
CA GLU A 60 -36.75 41.79 -6.28
C GLU A 60 -36.33 40.37 -6.72
N TYR A 61 -36.88 39.33 -6.06
CA TYR A 61 -36.63 37.92 -6.41
C TYR A 61 -37.55 37.47 -7.56
N LEU A 62 -37.03 36.61 -8.42
CA LEU A 62 -37.78 35.86 -9.43
C LEU A 62 -38.76 34.91 -8.70
N ASP A 63 -40.05 34.99 -9.00
CA ASP A 63 -41.05 34.04 -8.48
C ASP A 63 -40.80 32.64 -9.07
N ILE A 64 -40.20 31.76 -8.28
CA ILE A 64 -40.09 30.33 -8.54
C ILE A 64 -41.30 29.67 -7.84
N GLU A 65 -42.20 29.02 -8.59
CA GLU A 65 -43.29 28.22 -8.02
C GLU A 65 -42.81 26.78 -7.80
N CYS A 66 -42.73 26.36 -6.54
CA CYS A 66 -42.41 24.97 -6.14
C CYS A 66 -43.68 24.12 -6.04
N LEU A 67 -43.52 22.79 -5.98
CA LEU A 67 -44.64 21.88 -5.73
C LEU A 67 -45.19 22.05 -4.29
N ASP A 68 -46.42 21.59 -4.04
CA ASP A 68 -47.12 21.79 -2.75
C ASP A 68 -46.40 21.15 -1.54
N ASP A 69 -45.46 20.24 -1.81
CA ASP A 69 -44.59 19.53 -0.88
C ASP A 69 -43.14 20.04 -0.89
N GLU A 70 -42.83 21.14 -1.58
CA GLU A 70 -41.49 21.72 -1.69
C GLU A 70 -41.44 23.17 -1.14
N GLU A 71 -40.34 23.56 -0.50
CA GLU A 71 -40.06 24.94 -0.07
C GLU A 71 -38.85 25.54 -0.82
N ILE A 72 -38.83 26.87 -0.97
CA ILE A 72 -37.71 27.57 -1.61
C ILE A 72 -36.59 27.80 -0.59
N VAL A 73 -35.45 27.15 -0.81
CA VAL A 73 -34.21 27.38 -0.06
C VAL A 73 -33.13 27.81 -1.05
N ASN A 74 -32.51 28.98 -0.82
CA ASN A 74 -31.46 29.55 -1.69
C ASN A 74 -31.81 29.59 -3.19
N GLY A 75 -33.09 29.77 -3.53
CA GLY A 75 -33.54 29.88 -4.92
C GLY A 75 -33.78 28.55 -5.64
N SER A 76 -33.79 27.42 -4.93
CA SER A 76 -34.18 26.10 -5.44
C SER A 76 -35.35 25.53 -4.65
N CYS A 77 -36.21 24.75 -5.30
CA CYS A 77 -37.30 24.03 -4.65
C CYS A 77 -36.77 22.73 -4.02
N ILE A 78 -37.05 22.52 -2.73
CA ILE A 78 -36.59 21.37 -1.95
C ILE A 78 -37.78 20.77 -1.22
N ASP A 79 -37.93 19.44 -1.25
CA ASP A 79 -38.99 18.73 -0.52
C ASP A 79 -39.00 19.11 0.98
N SER A 80 -40.18 19.40 1.51
CA SER A 80 -40.42 19.76 2.91
C SER A 80 -40.09 18.63 3.89
N GLU A 81 -40.12 17.36 3.46
CA GLU A 81 -39.63 16.21 4.22
C GLU A 81 -38.09 16.19 4.29
N LEU A 82 -37.40 16.74 3.28
CA LEU A 82 -35.93 16.93 3.27
C LEU A 82 -35.48 18.07 4.21
N ILE A 83 -36.33 19.07 4.45
CA ILE A 83 -36.06 20.18 5.39
C ILE A 83 -36.16 19.71 6.86
N GLU A 84 -36.95 18.67 7.13
CA GLU A 84 -36.91 18.01 8.44
C GLU A 84 -35.66 17.11 8.58
N LEU A 85 -35.16 16.51 7.50
CA LEU A 85 -33.90 15.73 7.45
C LEU A 85 -32.64 16.59 7.58
N SER A 86 -32.66 17.89 7.21
CA SER A 86 -31.50 18.78 7.42
C SER A 86 -31.17 19.04 8.90
N LYS A 87 -32.05 18.59 9.83
CA LYS A 87 -31.75 18.55 11.27
C LYS A 87 -30.92 17.33 11.70
N ASP A 88 -30.67 16.38 10.80
CA ASP A 88 -30.13 15.06 11.13
C ASP A 88 -28.69 14.79 10.61
N MET A 89 -27.99 15.76 9.99
CA MET A 89 -26.53 15.67 9.90
C MET A 89 -25.89 16.30 11.14
N ASN A 90 -25.22 15.47 11.93
CA ASN A 90 -24.41 15.95 13.04
C ASN A 90 -23.10 16.52 12.46
N ALA A 91 -23.06 17.80 12.12
CA ALA A 91 -21.78 18.50 11.95
C ALA A 91 -21.35 19.09 13.31
N VAL A 92 -20.12 18.81 13.71
CA VAL A 92 -19.54 19.34 14.96
C VAL A 92 -18.48 20.37 14.59
N TYR A 93 -18.66 21.62 15.02
CA TYR A 93 -17.75 22.72 14.71
C TYR A 93 -16.88 23.07 15.92
N ILE A 94 -15.57 23.06 15.71
CA ILE A 94 -14.56 23.48 16.67
C ILE A 94 -13.86 24.70 16.08
N PHE A 95 -13.93 25.84 16.78
CA PHE A 95 -13.29 27.09 16.38
C PHE A 95 -12.11 27.40 17.30
N ASP A 96 -11.05 27.99 16.77
CA ASP A 96 -10.00 28.56 17.61
C ASP A 96 -10.57 29.72 18.46
N GLU A 97 -10.22 29.76 19.73
CA GLU A 97 -10.66 30.78 20.67
C GLU A 97 -10.00 32.15 20.39
N GLU A 98 -8.84 32.15 19.74
CA GLU A 98 -8.09 33.38 19.42
C GLU A 98 -8.63 34.08 18.16
N ASP A 99 -9.41 33.37 17.34
CA ASP A 99 -9.90 33.90 16.08
C ASP A 99 -11.19 34.73 16.26
N ASN A 100 -11.15 35.99 15.87
CA ASN A 100 -12.28 36.92 15.96
C ASN A 100 -13.22 36.78 14.74
N ILE A 101 -13.88 35.63 14.63
CA ILE A 101 -14.68 35.21 13.46
C ILE A 101 -16.17 35.39 13.71
N VAL A 102 -16.91 35.78 12.68
CA VAL A 102 -18.38 35.64 12.64
C VAL A 102 -18.70 34.17 12.37
N LYS A 103 -18.84 33.39 13.45
CA LYS A 103 -19.01 31.93 13.38
C LYS A 103 -20.22 31.50 12.56
N GLU A 104 -21.30 32.28 12.61
CA GLU A 104 -22.55 32.02 11.87
C GLU A 104 -22.30 32.01 10.36
N ASP A 105 -21.68 33.06 9.80
CA ASP A 105 -21.36 33.13 8.36
C ASP A 105 -20.48 31.96 7.89
N VAL A 106 -19.55 31.51 8.73
CA VAL A 106 -18.65 30.37 8.43
C VAL A 106 -19.40 29.04 8.44
N ILE A 107 -20.28 28.84 9.43
CA ILE A 107 -21.14 27.65 9.50
C ILE A 107 -22.05 27.61 8.28
N ASP A 108 -22.73 28.71 7.95
CA ASP A 108 -23.65 28.78 6.82
C ASP A 108 -22.97 28.38 5.50
N ASN A 109 -21.71 28.78 5.28
CA ASN A 109 -20.95 28.39 4.10
C ASN A 109 -20.58 26.90 4.07
N ILE A 110 -20.28 26.28 5.22
CA ILE A 110 -20.00 24.84 5.31
C ILE A 110 -21.30 24.05 5.15
N GLU A 111 -22.40 24.53 5.73
CA GLU A 111 -23.72 23.89 5.68
C GLU A 111 -24.25 23.79 4.24
N VAL A 112 -23.87 24.69 3.33
CA VAL A 112 -24.18 24.51 1.89
C VAL A 112 -23.68 23.16 1.35
N ILE A 113 -22.51 22.71 1.78
CA ILE A 113 -21.93 21.42 1.37
C ILE A 113 -22.68 20.28 2.07
N VAL A 114 -22.93 20.42 3.37
CA VAL A 114 -23.67 19.43 4.18
C VAL A 114 -25.07 19.20 3.61
N ASP A 115 -25.83 20.26 3.40
CA ASP A 115 -27.16 20.24 2.79
C ASP A 115 -27.12 19.61 1.40
N TYR A 116 -26.12 19.97 0.58
CA TYR A 116 -25.96 19.40 -0.76
C TYR A 116 -25.89 17.87 -0.72
N LEU A 117 -25.13 17.33 0.24
CA LEU A 117 -24.94 15.89 0.43
C LEU A 117 -26.23 15.24 0.95
N LEU A 118 -26.84 15.81 1.99
CA LEU A 118 -28.09 15.32 2.58
C LEU A 118 -29.23 15.24 1.56
N ILE A 119 -29.48 16.34 0.82
CA ILE A 119 -30.55 16.43 -0.18
C ILE A 119 -30.41 15.34 -1.25
N ARG A 120 -29.17 14.96 -1.55
CA ARG A 120 -28.85 13.94 -2.56
C ARG A 120 -28.73 12.53 -1.97
N GLY A 121 -29.06 12.35 -0.69
CA GLY A 121 -29.02 11.07 0.01
C GLY A 121 -27.60 10.54 0.21
N ILE A 122 -26.61 11.43 0.19
CA ILE A 122 -25.23 11.11 0.51
C ILE A 122 -25.08 11.33 2.01
N THR A 123 -24.72 10.26 2.74
CA THR A 123 -24.26 10.34 4.14
C THR A 123 -25.31 10.72 5.20
N GLU A 124 -26.54 10.20 5.03
CA GLU A 124 -27.68 10.40 5.96
C GLU A 124 -27.40 10.03 7.44
N ASP A 125 -26.33 9.29 7.75
CA ASP A 125 -26.06 8.74 9.09
C ASP A 125 -24.68 9.07 9.68
N LYS A 126 -23.87 9.95 9.04
CA LYS A 126 -22.48 10.19 9.44
C LYS A 126 -22.26 11.58 10.04
N GLU A 127 -21.63 11.60 11.22
CA GLU A 127 -21.16 12.83 11.87
C GLU A 127 -19.81 13.25 11.32
N ILE A 128 -19.65 14.54 11.00
CA ILE A 128 -18.38 15.14 10.56
C ILE A 128 -17.95 16.19 11.58
N THR A 129 -16.69 16.13 12.00
CA THR A 129 -16.12 17.17 12.87
C THR A 129 -15.22 18.12 12.06
N TYR A 130 -15.57 19.40 12.06
CA TYR A 130 -14.83 20.48 11.43
C TYR A 130 -14.01 21.26 12.46
N ASN A 131 -12.71 21.40 12.23
CA ASN A 131 -11.84 22.32 12.96
C ASN A 131 -11.54 23.52 12.08
N VAL A 132 -12.04 24.69 12.47
CA VAL A 132 -12.05 25.88 11.62
C VAL A 132 -11.19 26.97 12.25
N SER A 133 -10.21 27.45 11.49
CA SER A 133 -9.30 28.53 11.92
C SER A 133 -8.73 29.27 10.72
N ILE A 134 -8.30 30.52 10.91
CA ILE A 134 -7.62 31.29 9.86
C ILE A 134 -6.21 30.75 9.53
N ASP A 135 -5.57 30.11 10.51
CA ASP A 135 -4.20 29.60 10.37
C ASP A 135 -4.13 28.16 9.84
N ASN A 136 -5.28 27.50 9.69
CA ASN A 136 -5.35 26.17 9.11
C ASN A 136 -5.00 26.18 7.62
N ILE A 137 -4.58 25.03 7.11
CA ILE A 137 -4.76 24.67 5.69
C ILE A 137 -5.96 23.73 5.61
N ASN A 138 -6.59 23.60 4.44
CA ASN A 138 -7.64 22.60 4.25
C ASN A 138 -6.99 21.21 4.21
N TYR A 139 -7.33 20.33 5.16
CA TYR A 139 -6.88 18.93 5.14
C TYR A 139 -7.77 18.04 6.00
N LEU A 140 -7.77 16.74 5.72
CA LEU A 140 -8.32 15.72 6.62
C LEU A 140 -7.22 15.23 7.56
N ASN A 141 -7.44 15.34 8.87
CA ASN A 141 -6.66 14.60 9.84
C ASN A 141 -7.29 13.21 10.00
N SER A 142 -6.65 12.24 9.38
CA SER A 142 -7.12 10.86 9.33
C SER A 142 -6.97 10.10 10.65
N TYR A 143 -6.26 10.65 11.66
CA TYR A 143 -6.13 10.03 12.98
C TYR A 143 -7.40 10.18 13.83
N ASN A 144 -7.98 11.38 13.83
CA ASN A 144 -9.22 11.69 14.56
C ASN A 144 -10.44 11.81 13.64
N ASN A 145 -10.26 11.68 12.33
CA ASN A 145 -11.29 11.90 11.31
C ASN A 145 -11.87 13.32 11.35
N HIS A 146 -11.05 14.31 11.70
CA HIS A 146 -11.45 15.72 11.71
C HIS A 146 -11.02 16.42 10.43
N VAL A 147 -11.92 17.22 9.87
CA VAL A 147 -11.65 18.07 8.70
C VAL A 147 -11.18 19.44 9.20
N TYR A 148 -9.95 19.81 8.90
CA TYR A 148 -9.41 21.13 9.22
C TYR A 148 -9.66 22.04 8.04
N LEU A 149 -10.26 23.21 8.30
CA LEU A 149 -10.63 24.18 7.28
C LEU A 149 -10.02 25.56 7.58
N ASN A 150 -9.53 26.19 6.52
CA ASN A 150 -9.15 27.59 6.46
C ASN A 150 -10.37 28.44 6.10
N ILE A 151 -10.62 29.47 6.90
CA ILE A 151 -11.79 30.34 6.77
C ILE A 151 -11.80 31.13 5.46
N ASP A 152 -10.65 31.59 5.00
CA ASP A 152 -10.52 32.36 3.77
C ASP A 152 -10.75 31.49 2.51
N HIS A 153 -10.81 30.17 2.68
CA HIS A 153 -10.91 29.18 1.61
C HIS A 153 -12.06 28.16 1.83
N ILE A 154 -13.10 28.52 2.59
CA ILE A 154 -14.26 27.63 2.83
C ILE A 154 -14.97 27.29 1.52
N ASN A 155 -15.18 28.25 0.64
CA ASN A 155 -15.89 28.06 -0.63
C ASN A 155 -14.91 27.59 -1.72
N SER A 156 -14.30 26.42 -1.54
CA SER A 156 -13.27 25.87 -2.41
C SER A 156 -13.46 24.37 -2.66
N PHE A 157 -12.81 23.88 -3.72
CA PHE A 157 -12.69 22.45 -4.00
C PHE A 157 -12.12 21.67 -2.80
N ASP A 158 -11.07 22.19 -2.15
CA ASP A 158 -10.41 21.50 -1.04
C ASP A 158 -11.37 21.26 0.13
N THR A 159 -12.27 22.21 0.41
CA THR A 159 -13.29 22.04 1.46
C THR A 159 -14.22 20.86 1.15
N VAL A 160 -14.72 20.80 -0.09
CA VAL A 160 -15.59 19.70 -0.54
C VAL A 160 -14.82 18.38 -0.50
N PHE A 161 -13.61 18.37 -1.03
CA PHE A 161 -12.78 17.18 -1.12
C PHE A 161 -12.46 16.60 0.25
N HIS A 162 -11.97 17.41 1.19
CA HIS A 162 -11.65 16.93 2.54
C HIS A 162 -12.89 16.57 3.37
N THR A 163 -14.03 17.23 3.12
CA THR A 163 -15.33 16.81 3.67
C THR A 163 -15.68 15.39 3.22
N LEU A 164 -15.63 15.11 1.91
CA LEU A 164 -15.91 13.77 1.38
C LEU A 164 -14.89 12.73 1.88
N LEU A 165 -13.61 13.09 1.99
CA LEU A 165 -12.62 12.19 2.59
C LEU A 165 -12.92 11.86 4.06
N GLY A 166 -13.53 12.77 4.82
CA GLY A 166 -13.97 12.50 6.20
C GLY A 166 -15.21 11.60 6.29
N LEU A 167 -16.00 11.54 5.22
CA LEU A 167 -17.24 10.75 5.12
C LEU A 167 -17.02 9.31 4.68
N TYR A 168 -16.08 9.09 3.75
CA TYR A 168 -15.82 7.76 3.21
C TYR A 168 -14.71 7.03 3.97
N SER A 169 -14.72 5.70 3.96
CA SER A 169 -13.63 4.88 4.51
C SER A 169 -12.28 5.28 3.91
N THR A 170 -11.19 5.19 4.67
CA THR A 170 -9.82 5.47 4.18
C THR A 170 -9.38 4.53 3.06
N SER A 171 -10.07 3.39 2.90
CA SER A 171 -9.89 2.43 1.81
C SER A 171 -10.74 2.70 0.57
N ALA A 172 -11.64 3.69 0.59
CA ALA A 172 -12.43 4.05 -0.58
C ALA A 172 -11.53 4.65 -1.69
N ASN A 173 -11.94 4.46 -2.94
CA ASN A 173 -11.14 4.87 -4.11
C ASN A 173 -10.95 6.40 -4.15
N TYR A 174 -9.70 6.83 -4.00
CA TYR A 174 -9.33 8.23 -3.79
C TYR A 174 -9.69 9.13 -4.98
N GLY A 175 -9.43 8.67 -6.20
CA GLY A 175 -9.74 9.41 -7.41
C GLY A 175 -11.24 9.49 -7.68
N LEU A 176 -12.04 8.48 -7.31
CA LEU A 176 -13.50 8.63 -7.36
C LEU A 176 -14.00 9.70 -6.37
N ILE A 177 -13.42 9.78 -5.16
CA ILE A 177 -13.73 10.87 -4.22
C ILE A 177 -13.33 12.23 -4.80
N TYR A 178 -12.16 12.31 -5.43
CA TYR A 178 -11.70 13.52 -6.12
C TYR A 178 -12.67 13.94 -7.22
N GLY A 179 -13.12 13.00 -8.06
CA GLY A 179 -14.07 13.26 -9.13
C GLY A 179 -15.43 13.72 -8.62
N LEU A 180 -15.93 13.13 -7.52
CA LEU A 180 -17.15 13.59 -6.85
C LEU A 180 -16.98 15.00 -6.28
N ALA A 181 -15.83 15.29 -5.66
CA ALA A 181 -15.53 16.61 -5.13
C ALA A 181 -15.55 17.67 -6.23
N SER A 182 -14.97 17.38 -7.40
CA SER A 182 -14.99 18.28 -8.54
C SER A 182 -16.41 18.49 -9.06
N TYR A 183 -17.19 17.41 -9.23
CA TYR A 183 -18.58 17.50 -9.67
C TYR A 183 -19.42 18.43 -8.75
N ILE A 184 -19.33 18.23 -7.44
CA ILE A 184 -20.04 19.06 -6.46
C ILE A 184 -19.53 20.50 -6.49
N SER A 185 -18.21 20.69 -6.59
CA SER A 185 -17.60 22.03 -6.62
C SER A 185 -18.00 22.83 -7.87
N VAL A 186 -18.19 22.18 -9.02
CA VAL A 186 -18.75 22.82 -10.22
C VAL A 186 -20.21 23.22 -10.00
N ASP A 187 -21.02 22.31 -9.45
CA ASP A 187 -22.45 22.56 -9.18
C ASP A 187 -22.66 23.72 -8.18
N LEU A 188 -21.77 23.82 -7.18
CA LEU A 188 -21.71 24.92 -6.21
C LEU A 188 -21.00 26.18 -6.73
N SER A 189 -20.50 26.18 -7.97
CA SER A 189 -19.74 27.30 -8.57
C SER A 189 -18.46 27.68 -7.82
N TYR A 190 -17.83 26.74 -7.11
CA TYR A 190 -16.54 26.92 -6.44
C TYR A 190 -15.36 26.80 -7.41
N ILE A 191 -15.53 26.03 -8.48
CA ILE A 191 -14.57 25.91 -9.59
C ILE A 191 -15.29 26.00 -10.93
N GLU A 192 -14.54 26.30 -11.99
CA GLU A 192 -15.05 26.25 -13.37
C GLU A 192 -14.98 24.82 -13.92
N GLU A 193 -15.92 24.48 -14.80
CA GLU A 193 -15.89 23.20 -15.49
C GLU A 193 -14.73 23.13 -16.49
N GLU A 194 -14.03 21.98 -16.51
CA GLU A 194 -12.96 21.74 -17.47
C GLU A 194 -13.46 21.67 -18.92
N ASN A 195 -12.71 22.32 -19.82
CA ASN A 195 -13.03 22.39 -21.25
C ASN A 195 -12.46 21.23 -22.08
N ARG A 196 -11.93 20.17 -21.46
CA ARG A 196 -11.47 18.98 -22.19
C ARG A 196 -12.67 18.14 -22.62
N THR A 197 -12.47 17.30 -23.62
CA THR A 197 -13.50 16.34 -24.04
C THR A 197 -13.19 14.97 -23.44
N ASP A 198 -14.21 14.20 -23.06
CA ASP A 198 -14.07 12.81 -22.59
C ASP A 198 -13.17 11.99 -23.52
N LYS A 199 -13.38 12.13 -24.82
CA LYS A 199 -12.57 11.46 -25.84
C LYS A 199 -11.09 11.83 -25.77
N SER A 200 -10.76 13.11 -25.56
CA SER A 200 -9.37 13.55 -25.42
C SER A 200 -8.72 13.03 -24.13
N VAL A 201 -9.48 12.98 -23.03
CA VAL A 201 -9.02 12.47 -21.74
C VAL A 201 -8.74 10.97 -21.84
N ILE A 202 -9.69 10.18 -22.33
CA ILE A 202 -9.50 8.71 -22.52
C ILE A 202 -8.34 8.41 -23.48
N SER A 203 -8.21 9.16 -24.58
CA SER A 203 -7.17 8.89 -25.57
C SER A 203 -5.75 9.00 -25.01
N TYR A 204 -5.55 9.85 -24.01
CA TYR A 204 -4.24 10.04 -23.37
C TYR A 204 -3.74 8.73 -22.73
N PHE A 205 -4.59 8.07 -21.96
CA PHE A 205 -4.24 6.84 -21.26
C PHE A 205 -4.08 5.66 -22.22
N LEU A 206 -5.01 5.50 -23.17
CA LEU A 206 -5.03 4.34 -24.06
C LEU A 206 -3.94 4.37 -25.13
N MET A 207 -3.53 5.55 -25.62
CA MET A 207 -2.51 5.65 -26.67
C MET A 207 -1.09 5.56 -26.13
N GLU A 208 -0.90 5.84 -24.84
CA GLU A 208 0.41 5.86 -24.20
C GLU A 208 0.67 4.64 -23.30
N GLU A 209 -0.20 3.62 -23.33
CA GLU A 209 -0.10 2.40 -22.50
C GLU A 209 -0.02 2.71 -21.00
N ARG A 210 -0.88 3.65 -20.55
CA ARG A 210 -0.97 4.14 -19.16
C ARG A 210 -2.31 3.78 -18.52
N GLU A 211 -2.95 2.71 -18.96
CA GLU A 211 -4.26 2.29 -18.45
C GLU A 211 -4.25 1.98 -16.94
N ASP A 212 -3.10 1.70 -16.34
CA ASP A 212 -2.94 1.51 -14.90
C ASP A 212 -3.36 2.77 -14.11
N LEU A 213 -3.07 3.96 -14.63
CA LEU A 213 -3.45 5.21 -13.97
C LEU A 213 -4.97 5.47 -13.97
N MET A 214 -5.74 4.69 -14.75
CA MET A 214 -7.20 4.71 -14.73
C MET A 214 -7.78 3.91 -13.55
N ASP A 215 -6.95 3.33 -12.68
CA ASP A 215 -7.40 2.68 -11.43
C ASP A 215 -7.90 3.70 -10.38
N LEU A 216 -7.46 4.96 -10.47
CA LEU A 216 -7.87 6.04 -9.56
C LEU A 216 -7.59 5.78 -8.07
N THR A 217 -6.64 4.91 -7.76
CA THR A 217 -6.26 4.62 -6.36
C THR A 217 -5.41 5.76 -5.78
N PHE A 218 -5.25 5.81 -4.46
CA PHE A 218 -4.45 6.87 -3.81
C PHE A 218 -3.07 7.09 -4.46
N PRO A 219 -2.26 6.04 -4.74
CA PRO A 219 -0.97 6.24 -5.42
C PRO A 219 -1.03 6.85 -6.82
N THR A 220 -2.15 6.71 -7.57
CA THR A 220 -2.27 7.36 -8.88
C THR A 220 -2.43 8.87 -8.76
N LEU A 221 -2.80 9.38 -7.58
CA LEU A 221 -2.94 10.79 -7.26
C LEU A 221 -1.87 11.30 -6.25
N ASP A 222 -0.80 10.53 -6.04
CA ASP A 222 0.30 10.93 -5.14
C ASP A 222 1.58 11.21 -5.95
N GLU A 223 2.21 12.36 -5.69
CA GLU A 223 3.41 12.79 -6.41
C GLU A 223 4.62 11.86 -6.24
N SER A 224 4.63 11.02 -5.21
CA SER A 224 5.67 10.00 -4.98
C SER A 224 5.60 8.87 -6.01
N TYR A 225 4.44 8.66 -6.63
CA TYR A 225 4.19 7.57 -7.57
C TYR A 225 3.79 8.04 -8.97
N THR A 226 3.32 9.28 -9.08
CA THR A 226 2.78 9.86 -10.32
C THR A 226 3.34 11.27 -10.51
N SER A 227 4.14 11.48 -11.56
CA SER A 227 4.77 12.80 -11.80
C SER A 227 3.74 13.91 -12.03
N GLY A 228 4.04 15.17 -11.70
CA GLY A 228 3.06 16.28 -11.78
C GLY A 228 2.30 16.44 -13.11
N TYR A 229 2.95 16.30 -14.27
CA TYR A 229 2.21 16.35 -15.56
C TYR A 229 1.25 15.16 -15.75
N LEU A 230 1.59 13.99 -15.20
CA LEU A 230 0.70 12.85 -15.20
C LEU A 230 -0.47 13.06 -14.24
N LEU A 231 -0.19 13.64 -13.07
CA LEU A 231 -1.18 13.88 -12.03
C LEU A 231 -2.36 14.71 -12.57
N GLU A 232 -2.09 15.82 -13.26
CA GLU A 232 -3.12 16.64 -13.92
C GLU A 232 -4.02 15.79 -14.83
N ASN A 233 -3.45 14.86 -15.61
CA ASN A 233 -4.27 14.03 -16.50
C ASN A 233 -5.10 12.99 -15.73
N VAL A 234 -4.60 12.47 -14.60
CA VAL A 234 -5.33 11.55 -13.72
C VAL A 234 -6.49 12.26 -13.03
N GLU A 235 -6.27 13.50 -12.60
CA GLU A 235 -7.30 14.38 -12.06
C GLU A 235 -8.39 14.64 -13.11
N ASP A 236 -8.03 15.07 -14.32
CA ASP A 236 -8.99 15.26 -15.42
C ASP A 236 -9.78 13.96 -15.70
N PHE A 237 -9.11 12.81 -15.66
CA PHE A 237 -9.77 11.51 -15.82
C PHE A 237 -10.79 11.24 -14.70
N ALA A 238 -10.41 11.44 -13.45
CA ALA A 238 -11.28 11.28 -12.28
C ALA A 238 -12.54 12.15 -12.39
N GLN A 239 -12.36 13.43 -12.74
CA GLN A 239 -13.46 14.39 -12.90
C GLN A 239 -14.43 13.96 -14.00
N HIS A 240 -13.90 13.68 -15.19
CA HIS A 240 -14.70 13.27 -16.34
C HIS A 240 -15.42 11.94 -16.10
N PHE A 241 -14.75 10.98 -15.48
CA PHE A 241 -15.33 9.66 -15.21
C PHE A 241 -16.42 9.74 -14.14
N ALA A 242 -16.23 10.53 -13.08
CA ALA A 242 -17.25 10.75 -12.07
C ALA A 242 -18.48 11.46 -12.66
N ARG A 243 -18.28 12.54 -13.43
CA ARG A 243 -19.37 13.22 -14.15
C ARG A 243 -20.13 12.24 -15.04
N TYR A 244 -19.43 11.41 -15.82
CA TYR A 244 -20.06 10.39 -16.65
C TYR A 244 -20.97 9.46 -15.85
N ILE A 245 -20.49 8.91 -14.73
CA ILE A 245 -21.29 8.01 -13.89
C ILE A 245 -22.51 8.76 -13.32
N ILE A 246 -22.31 9.95 -12.75
CA ILE A 246 -23.37 10.72 -12.11
C ILE A 246 -24.45 11.14 -13.11
N GLU A 247 -24.07 11.62 -14.29
CA GLU A 247 -25.03 12.04 -15.33
C GLU A 247 -25.83 10.88 -15.95
N ASN A 248 -25.24 9.68 -16.01
CA ASN A 248 -25.88 8.53 -16.65
C ASN A 248 -26.60 7.61 -15.66
N GLU A 249 -26.16 7.56 -14.41
CA GLU A 249 -26.64 6.60 -13.41
C GLU A 249 -27.16 7.27 -12.13
N GLY A 250 -26.94 8.57 -11.96
CA GLY A 250 -27.31 9.33 -10.78
C GLY A 250 -26.26 9.28 -9.68
N ILE A 251 -26.24 10.33 -8.86
CA ILE A 251 -25.27 10.49 -7.77
C ILE A 251 -25.37 9.40 -6.70
N LYS A 252 -26.57 8.84 -6.50
CA LYS A 252 -26.79 7.71 -5.59
C LYS A 252 -26.08 6.43 -6.05
N SER A 253 -26.07 6.12 -7.35
CA SER A 253 -25.30 4.98 -7.89
C SER A 253 -23.80 5.17 -7.65
N PHE A 254 -23.32 6.43 -7.72
CA PHE A 254 -21.93 6.77 -7.43
C PHE A 254 -21.58 6.58 -5.95
N ASP A 255 -22.43 7.05 -5.04
CA ASP A 255 -22.26 6.84 -3.60
C ASP A 255 -22.28 5.34 -3.23
N GLU A 256 -23.20 4.57 -3.80
CA GLU A 256 -23.26 3.11 -3.63
C GLU A 256 -21.94 2.44 -4.06
N LEU A 257 -21.33 2.88 -5.16
CA LEU A 257 -20.01 2.41 -5.62
C LEU A 257 -18.90 2.71 -4.61
N LEU A 258 -18.86 3.93 -4.05
CA LEU A 258 -17.86 4.33 -3.05
C LEU A 258 -18.00 3.57 -1.72
N ASN A 259 -19.22 3.13 -1.39
CA ASN A 259 -19.52 2.40 -0.14
C ASN A 259 -19.34 0.87 -0.25
N ILE A 260 -18.94 0.33 -1.41
CA ILE A 260 -18.67 -1.11 -1.54
C ILE A 260 -17.43 -1.50 -0.72
N SER A 261 -17.66 -2.28 0.35
CA SER A 261 -16.58 -2.80 1.20
C SER A 261 -15.94 -4.10 0.68
N ASP A 262 -16.64 -4.85 -0.17
CA ASP A 262 -16.09 -6.07 -0.79
C ASP A 262 -15.22 -5.70 -1.99
N TYR A 263 -13.94 -6.05 -1.91
CA TYR A 263 -12.93 -5.66 -2.88
C TYR A 263 -13.16 -6.24 -4.28
N ASN A 264 -13.67 -7.47 -4.37
CA ASN A 264 -13.96 -8.09 -5.67
C ASN A 264 -15.20 -7.45 -6.31
N GLN A 265 -16.21 -7.18 -5.49
CA GLN A 265 -17.43 -6.51 -5.94
C GLN A 265 -17.12 -5.10 -6.45
N PHE A 266 -16.33 -4.32 -5.71
CA PHE A 266 -15.96 -2.97 -6.15
C PHE A 266 -15.18 -3.01 -7.47
N GLU A 267 -14.14 -3.85 -7.57
CA GLU A 267 -13.35 -3.98 -8.80
C GLU A 267 -14.23 -4.34 -10.00
N SER A 268 -15.17 -5.27 -9.81
CA SER A 268 -16.11 -5.68 -10.87
C SER A 268 -17.04 -4.53 -11.28
N GLU A 269 -17.65 -3.84 -10.31
CA GLU A 269 -18.59 -2.75 -10.57
C GLU A 269 -17.90 -1.51 -11.17
N TYR A 270 -16.69 -1.21 -10.71
CA TYR A 270 -15.81 -0.17 -11.24
C TYR A 270 -15.44 -0.45 -12.70
N ASN A 271 -14.92 -1.66 -12.97
CA ASN A 271 -14.45 -2.04 -14.31
C ASN A 271 -15.59 -2.05 -15.34
N VAL A 272 -16.81 -2.47 -14.96
CA VAL A 272 -17.99 -2.40 -15.81
C VAL A 272 -18.30 -0.95 -16.23
N ARG A 273 -18.26 -0.01 -15.30
CA ARG A 273 -18.50 1.42 -15.56
C ARG A 273 -17.38 2.04 -16.40
N LEU A 274 -16.13 1.73 -16.07
CA LEU A 274 -14.95 2.16 -16.82
C LEU A 274 -15.02 1.73 -18.28
N ASN A 275 -15.28 0.45 -18.54
CA ASN A 275 -15.41 -0.08 -19.89
C ASN A 275 -16.66 0.41 -20.62
N ARG A 276 -17.72 0.81 -19.91
CA ARG A 276 -18.88 1.49 -20.51
C ARG A 276 -18.53 2.93 -20.92
N TYR A 277 -17.79 3.66 -20.07
CA TYR A 277 -17.31 5.01 -20.36
C TYR A 277 -16.41 5.05 -21.61
N ILE A 278 -15.45 4.13 -21.69
CA ILE A 278 -14.54 3.97 -22.83
C ILE A 278 -15.31 3.69 -24.14
N ARG A 279 -16.25 2.74 -24.10
CA ARG A 279 -17.05 2.37 -25.29
C ARG A 279 -17.99 3.48 -25.75
N THR A 280 -18.64 4.16 -24.82
CA THR A 280 -19.55 5.30 -25.13
C THR A 280 -18.79 6.42 -25.85
N ASN A 281 -17.50 6.57 -25.56
CA ASN A 281 -16.61 7.54 -26.19
C ASN A 281 -15.93 7.06 -27.49
N GLY A 282 -16.34 5.91 -28.01
CA GLY A 282 -15.96 5.42 -29.33
C GLY A 282 -14.63 4.68 -29.40
N PHE A 283 -14.08 4.24 -28.27
CA PHE A 283 -12.90 3.38 -28.23
C PHE A 283 -13.30 1.91 -28.19
N ALA A 284 -12.81 1.14 -29.15
CA ALA A 284 -12.95 -0.33 -29.17
C ALA A 284 -11.82 -0.98 -28.35
N TYR A 285 -11.75 -0.61 -27.07
CA TYR A 285 -10.76 -1.07 -26.10
C TYR A 285 -11.48 -1.52 -24.82
N GLU A 286 -10.94 -2.53 -24.15
CA GLU A 286 -11.47 -3.06 -22.90
C GLU A 286 -10.32 -3.21 -21.91
N ILE A 287 -10.42 -2.54 -20.77
CA ILE A 287 -9.48 -2.66 -19.66
C ILE A 287 -9.84 -3.94 -18.90
N ALA A 288 -8.88 -4.86 -18.82
CA ALA A 288 -9.05 -6.09 -18.07
C ALA A 288 -9.20 -5.78 -16.56
N MET A 289 -10.02 -6.56 -15.87
CA MET A 289 -10.02 -6.54 -14.40
C MET A 289 -8.66 -6.96 -13.86
N ASN A 290 -8.30 -6.41 -12.71
CA ASN A 290 -7.13 -6.86 -11.98
C ASN A 290 -7.28 -8.34 -11.57
N GLU A 291 -6.24 -9.15 -11.80
CA GLU A 291 -6.22 -10.56 -11.38
C GLU A 291 -6.40 -10.70 -9.87
N TYR A 292 -5.82 -9.76 -9.13
CA TYR A 292 -6.01 -9.60 -7.69
C TYR A 292 -6.50 -8.18 -7.44
N PRO A 293 -7.69 -7.96 -6.85
CA PRO A 293 -8.09 -6.63 -6.42
C PRO A 293 -7.11 -6.07 -5.38
N ILE A 294 -6.67 -4.83 -5.60
CA ILE A 294 -5.72 -4.12 -4.74
C ILE A 294 -6.39 -2.84 -4.27
N PHE A 295 -6.49 -2.67 -2.96
CA PHE A 295 -7.04 -1.47 -2.34
C PHE A 295 -5.96 -0.73 -1.60
N PHE A 296 -5.96 0.58 -1.69
CA PHE A 296 -4.99 1.43 -1.02
C PHE A 296 -5.65 2.21 0.10
N ASP A 297 -4.95 2.32 1.22
CA ASP A 297 -5.35 3.12 2.36
C ASP A 297 -4.66 4.49 2.28
N ARG A 298 -5.46 5.56 2.27
CA ARG A 298 -4.95 6.94 2.24
C ARG A 298 -4.49 7.47 3.61
N ASN A 299 -4.57 6.68 4.68
CA ASN A 299 -4.18 7.09 6.03
C ASN A 299 -2.88 6.40 6.52
N PRO A 300 -1.70 6.71 5.95
CA PRO A 300 -0.49 6.06 6.40
C PRO A 300 0.20 6.82 7.53
N LEU A 301 -0.01 6.39 8.78
CA LEU A 301 0.79 6.77 9.95
C LEU A 301 2.25 6.28 9.81
N ASN A 302 3.16 7.11 9.29
CA ASN A 302 4.58 6.78 9.00
C ASN A 302 4.79 5.70 7.91
N TYR A 303 3.82 5.52 7.02
CA TYR A 303 3.96 4.61 5.87
C TYR A 303 3.99 5.43 4.56
N HIS A 304 4.71 4.95 3.56
CA HIS A 304 4.57 5.48 2.20
C HIS A 304 3.22 5.08 1.61
N VAL A 305 2.86 3.82 1.81
CA VAL A 305 1.61 3.27 1.32
C VAL A 305 1.23 2.07 2.16
N LYS A 306 -0.07 1.91 2.38
CA LYS A 306 -0.68 0.72 2.96
C LYS A 306 -1.69 0.19 1.95
N TRP A 307 -1.69 -1.12 1.73
CA TRP A 307 -2.61 -1.74 0.79
C TRP A 307 -3.16 -3.06 1.30
N TYR A 308 -4.27 -3.47 0.69
CA TYR A 308 -5.01 -4.67 0.99
C TYR A 308 -5.13 -5.50 -0.27
N THR A 309 -4.93 -6.80 -0.09
CA THR A 309 -5.26 -7.81 -1.08
C THR A 309 -6.19 -8.84 -0.45
N SER A 310 -6.65 -9.81 -1.24
CA SER A 310 -7.46 -10.92 -0.71
C SER A 310 -6.75 -11.77 0.36
N ARG A 311 -5.42 -11.70 0.47
CA ARG A 311 -4.61 -12.55 1.35
C ARG A 311 -3.95 -11.81 2.51
N ALA A 312 -3.65 -10.52 2.36
CA ALA A 312 -2.86 -9.82 3.35
C ALA A 312 -3.13 -8.31 3.40
N THR A 313 -2.86 -7.73 4.57
CA THR A 313 -2.67 -6.28 4.72
C THR A 313 -1.18 -5.98 4.70
N TRP A 314 -0.78 -5.01 3.88
CA TRP A 314 0.60 -4.65 3.66
C TRP A 314 0.89 -3.23 4.11
N PHE A 315 2.08 -3.04 4.67
CA PHE A 315 2.55 -1.77 5.21
C PHE A 315 3.95 -1.49 4.67
N LEU A 316 4.12 -0.48 3.82
CA LEU A 316 5.43 -0.01 3.37
C LEU A 316 5.84 1.21 4.18
N HIS A 317 6.74 1.01 5.15
CA HIS A 317 7.14 2.05 6.10
C HIS A 317 8.10 3.06 5.47
N GLU A 318 8.08 4.31 5.93
CA GLU A 318 8.97 5.38 5.45
C GLU A 318 10.46 5.10 5.69
N SER A 319 10.77 4.24 6.66
CA SER A 319 12.15 3.84 6.95
C SER A 319 12.70 2.80 5.96
N TYR A 320 11.86 2.20 5.12
CA TYR A 320 12.32 1.19 4.18
C TYR A 320 13.23 1.80 3.10
N GLY A 321 14.52 1.49 3.21
CA GLY A 321 15.56 1.98 2.28
C GLY A 321 16.67 0.95 2.12
N SER A 322 16.31 -0.32 1.90
CA SER A 322 17.27 -1.44 1.82
C SER A 322 18.29 -1.23 0.70
N ARG A 323 19.47 -0.70 1.07
CA ARG A 323 20.58 -0.38 0.15
C ARG A 323 21.01 -1.57 -0.74
N THR A 324 20.81 -2.80 -0.29
CA THR A 324 21.16 -4.00 -1.05
C THR A 324 20.11 -4.28 -2.14
N GLU A 325 18.83 -4.06 -1.85
CA GLU A 325 17.75 -4.28 -2.81
C GLU A 325 17.70 -3.18 -3.86
N THR A 326 17.83 -1.91 -3.46
CA THR A 326 17.97 -0.81 -4.42
C THR A 326 19.12 -1.06 -5.41
N ARG A 327 20.21 -1.70 -4.97
CA ARG A 327 21.34 -2.04 -5.84
C ARG A 327 21.04 -3.16 -6.84
N LEU A 328 20.25 -4.16 -6.44
CA LEU A 328 19.97 -5.35 -7.25
C LEU A 328 18.73 -5.20 -8.14
N PHE A 329 17.73 -4.50 -7.61
CA PHE A 329 16.38 -4.45 -8.16
C PHE A 329 15.94 -3.01 -8.49
N GLY A 330 16.71 -1.99 -8.09
CA GLY A 330 16.30 -0.59 -8.19
C GLY A 330 15.30 -0.21 -7.09
N ASP A 331 14.72 0.99 -7.20
CA ASP A 331 13.70 1.50 -6.29
C ASP A 331 12.28 1.10 -6.75
N PHE A 332 12.10 -0.18 -7.11
CA PHE A 332 10.87 -0.68 -7.76
C PHE A 332 9.59 -0.50 -6.92
N MET A 333 9.69 -0.39 -5.59
CA MET A 333 8.53 -0.07 -4.72
C MET A 333 8.17 1.42 -4.68
N PHE A 334 9.01 2.29 -5.27
CA PHE A 334 8.92 3.75 -5.20
C PHE A 334 9.02 4.44 -6.57
N GLU A 335 9.24 3.68 -7.65
CA GLU A 335 9.52 4.24 -8.97
C GLU A 335 8.30 4.83 -9.66
N SER A 336 7.17 4.10 -9.63
CA SER A 336 5.90 4.51 -10.23
C SER A 336 4.76 3.67 -9.70
N TYR A 337 3.52 4.12 -9.89
CA TYR A 337 2.34 3.31 -9.59
C TYR A 337 2.36 1.95 -10.30
N LYS A 338 2.68 1.95 -11.60
CA LYS A 338 2.81 0.71 -12.39
C LYS A 338 3.77 -0.29 -11.75
N SER A 339 4.96 0.17 -11.37
CA SER A 339 5.99 -0.67 -10.74
C SER A 339 5.51 -1.20 -9.38
N LEU A 340 4.87 -0.37 -8.56
CA LEU A 340 4.26 -0.80 -7.29
C LEU A 340 3.20 -1.89 -7.52
N LYS A 341 2.27 -1.67 -8.46
CA LYS A 341 1.18 -2.60 -8.79
C LYS A 341 1.70 -3.94 -9.30
N GLU A 342 2.64 -3.93 -10.25
CA GLU A 342 3.28 -5.13 -10.78
C GLU A 342 3.95 -5.96 -9.67
N ASN A 343 4.54 -5.29 -8.68
CA ASN A 343 5.16 -5.94 -7.54
C ASN A 343 4.16 -6.58 -6.58
N ILE A 344 3.06 -5.92 -6.31
CA ILE A 344 1.97 -6.49 -5.51
C ILE A 344 1.43 -7.76 -6.19
N ILE A 345 1.26 -7.74 -7.51
CA ILE A 345 0.86 -8.91 -8.29
C ILE A 345 1.89 -10.05 -8.20
N LEU A 346 3.19 -9.74 -8.25
CA LEU A 346 4.25 -10.74 -8.04
C LEU A 346 4.17 -11.39 -6.64
N PHE A 347 3.85 -10.62 -5.60
CA PHE A 347 3.67 -11.15 -4.25
C PHE A 347 2.44 -12.06 -4.15
N GLU A 348 1.31 -11.66 -4.75
CA GLU A 348 0.08 -12.48 -4.77
C GLU A 348 0.25 -13.78 -5.56
N ASN A 349 0.96 -13.72 -6.69
CA ASN A 349 1.31 -14.91 -7.47
C ASN A 349 2.17 -15.88 -6.67
N GLU A 350 3.13 -15.36 -5.90
CA GLU A 350 3.95 -16.19 -5.04
C GLU A 350 3.17 -16.82 -3.89
N MET A 351 2.31 -16.05 -3.21
CA MET A 351 1.43 -16.62 -2.18
C MET A 351 0.49 -17.68 -2.76
N THR A 352 -0.05 -17.46 -3.96
CA THR A 352 -0.88 -18.44 -4.66
C THR A 352 -0.10 -19.73 -4.95
N ARG A 353 1.13 -19.61 -5.44
CA ARG A 353 2.01 -20.76 -5.71
C ARG A 353 2.28 -21.55 -4.42
N ILE A 354 2.68 -20.86 -3.36
CA ILE A 354 2.99 -21.48 -2.06
C ILE A 354 1.74 -22.10 -1.42
N ASP A 355 0.59 -21.43 -1.51
CA ASP A 355 -0.69 -21.95 -1.03
C ASP A 355 -1.01 -23.30 -1.67
N ASN A 356 -0.87 -23.40 -2.99
CA ASN A 356 -1.14 -24.63 -3.74
C ASN A 356 -0.22 -25.80 -3.38
N ILE A 357 0.99 -25.52 -2.89
CA ILE A 357 1.99 -26.54 -2.58
C ILE A 357 1.88 -27.01 -1.13
N LEU A 358 1.64 -26.08 -0.20
CA LEU A 358 1.90 -26.27 1.23
C LEU A 358 0.73 -25.93 2.15
N LYS A 359 -0.27 -25.14 1.72
CA LYS A 359 -1.32 -24.70 2.65
C LYS A 359 -2.26 -25.84 3.01
N ASP A 360 -2.49 -26.03 4.31
CA ASP A 360 -3.39 -27.06 4.82
C ASP A 360 -4.80 -26.49 4.99
N SER A 361 -5.75 -27.00 4.20
CA SER A 361 -7.17 -26.58 4.27
C SER A 361 -7.88 -26.87 5.60
N THR A 362 -7.29 -27.70 6.47
CA THR A 362 -7.82 -28.01 7.80
C THR A 362 -7.41 -27.00 8.87
N VAL A 363 -6.46 -26.13 8.55
CA VAL A 363 -5.95 -25.09 9.44
C VAL A 363 -6.73 -23.79 9.26
N GLU A 364 -7.13 -23.19 10.38
CA GLU A 364 -7.60 -21.82 10.43
C GLU A 364 -6.41 -20.87 10.55
N TYR A 365 -6.12 -20.16 9.47
CA TYR A 365 -5.03 -19.19 9.42
C TYR A 365 -5.48 -17.83 9.94
N LYS A 366 -4.58 -17.13 10.64
CA LYS A 366 -4.82 -15.75 11.11
C LYS A 366 -4.72 -14.76 9.97
N ASP A 367 -5.40 -13.63 10.08
CA ASP A 367 -5.21 -12.51 9.15
C ASP A 367 -3.73 -12.14 9.04
N LEU A 368 -3.21 -12.13 7.81
CA LEU A 368 -1.81 -11.88 7.54
C LEU A 368 -1.55 -10.38 7.43
N LYS A 369 -0.57 -9.89 8.19
CA LYS A 369 -0.04 -8.53 8.09
C LYS A 369 1.44 -8.56 7.71
N ILE A 370 1.82 -7.78 6.72
CA ILE A 370 3.19 -7.76 6.20
C ILE A 370 3.74 -6.35 6.30
N TYR A 371 4.84 -6.19 7.03
CA TYR A 371 5.52 -4.94 7.29
C TYR A 371 6.83 -4.92 6.50
N ILE A 372 6.97 -3.98 5.58
CA ILE A 372 8.19 -3.72 4.81
C ILE A 372 8.85 -2.49 5.42
N GLU A 373 9.91 -2.70 6.21
CA GLU A 373 10.51 -1.66 7.04
C GLU A 373 11.97 -1.95 7.36
N GLU A 374 12.70 -0.95 7.87
CA GLU A 374 14.05 -1.15 8.39
C GLU A 374 14.02 -1.90 9.73
N VAL A 375 14.21 -3.23 9.67
CA VAL A 375 14.40 -4.12 10.83
C VAL A 375 15.72 -4.87 10.75
N ASP A 376 16.20 -5.40 11.88
CA ASP A 376 17.47 -6.13 11.95
C ASP A 376 17.48 -7.35 11.01
N ASN A 377 16.40 -8.12 11.00
CA ASN A 377 16.22 -9.30 10.15
C ASN A 377 14.76 -9.39 9.70
N SER A 378 14.53 -10.02 8.55
CA SER A 378 13.19 -10.48 8.21
C SER A 378 12.79 -11.64 9.13
N TYR A 379 11.53 -11.68 9.55
CA TYR A 379 11.00 -12.79 10.36
C TYR A 379 9.47 -12.85 10.33
N TYR A 380 8.94 -14.06 10.39
CA TYR A 380 7.56 -14.33 10.74
C TYR A 380 7.36 -14.42 12.27
N ASN A 381 6.29 -13.80 12.76
CA ASN A 381 5.78 -13.96 14.12
C ASN A 381 4.44 -14.72 14.10
N ARG A 382 4.30 -15.67 15.03
CA ARG A 382 3.08 -16.50 15.27
C ARG A 382 1.77 -15.70 15.47
N GLY A 383 1.85 -14.38 15.63
CA GLY A 383 0.72 -13.45 15.59
C GLY A 383 0.04 -13.32 14.22
N GLY A 384 0.63 -13.85 13.14
CA GLY A 384 0.16 -13.59 11.77
C GLY A 384 0.85 -12.38 11.15
N HIS A 385 2.04 -12.01 11.64
CA HIS A 385 2.78 -10.85 11.17
C HIS A 385 4.09 -11.28 10.53
N ILE A 386 4.41 -10.72 9.37
CA ILE A 386 5.71 -10.87 8.71
C ILE A 386 6.37 -9.50 8.71
N PHE A 387 7.62 -9.45 9.17
CA PHE A 387 8.48 -8.27 9.09
C PHE A 387 9.54 -8.53 8.03
N LEU A 388 9.66 -7.64 7.06
CA LEU A 388 10.56 -7.75 5.92
C LEU A 388 11.55 -6.60 5.97
N ARG A 389 12.80 -6.94 6.30
CA ARG A 389 13.95 -6.09 5.98
C ARG A 389 14.18 -6.02 4.48
N SER A 390 13.81 -7.10 3.79
CA SER A 390 14.16 -7.37 2.41
C SER A 390 12.98 -8.10 1.75
N VAL A 391 12.43 -7.56 0.67
CA VAL A 391 11.36 -8.22 -0.09
C VAL A 391 11.78 -9.60 -0.59
N ARG A 392 13.07 -9.86 -0.84
CA ARG A 392 13.53 -11.21 -1.24
C ARG A 392 13.18 -12.29 -0.22
N SER A 393 13.11 -11.93 1.06
CA SER A 393 12.78 -12.85 2.15
C SER A 393 11.28 -13.11 2.24
N PHE A 394 10.44 -12.41 1.47
CA PHE A 394 8.99 -12.51 1.56
C PHE A 394 8.48 -13.95 1.48
N SER A 395 8.83 -14.67 0.41
CA SER A 395 8.38 -16.05 0.22
C SER A 395 8.83 -16.97 1.38
N HIS A 396 10.08 -16.80 1.84
CA HIS A 396 10.62 -17.55 2.97
C HIS A 396 9.79 -17.35 4.24
N GLU A 397 9.49 -16.10 4.60
CA GLU A 397 8.67 -15.80 5.77
C GLU A 397 7.19 -16.20 5.58
N TYR A 398 6.68 -16.14 4.36
CA TYR A 398 5.32 -16.60 4.04
C TYR A 398 5.20 -18.12 4.21
N ILE A 399 6.22 -18.88 3.80
CA ILE A 399 6.28 -20.33 4.06
C ILE A 399 6.29 -20.61 5.56
N HIS A 400 7.04 -19.83 6.34
CA HIS A 400 6.94 -19.95 7.80
C HIS A 400 5.52 -19.71 8.27
N TYR A 401 4.85 -18.64 7.83
CA TYR A 401 3.46 -18.34 8.20
C TYR A 401 2.51 -19.51 7.93
N ILE A 402 2.57 -20.13 6.75
CA ILE A 402 1.63 -21.20 6.41
C ILE A 402 1.96 -22.56 7.06
N THR A 403 3.25 -22.85 7.29
CA THR A 403 3.67 -24.17 7.78
C THR A 403 3.69 -24.25 9.30
N TYR A 404 3.90 -23.12 9.99
CA TYR A 404 3.97 -23.07 11.45
C TYR A 404 2.72 -23.65 12.13
N ALA A 405 1.56 -23.51 11.48
CA ALA A 405 0.28 -23.83 12.08
C ALA A 405 0.00 -25.33 12.21
N TYR A 406 0.65 -26.17 11.39
CA TYR A 406 0.42 -27.63 11.39
C TYR A 406 1.70 -28.45 11.60
N MET A 407 2.87 -27.81 11.65
CA MET A 407 4.13 -28.48 11.96
C MET A 407 4.20 -28.91 13.44
N ASP A 408 4.33 -30.22 13.69
CA ASP A 408 4.49 -30.81 15.02
C ASP A 408 5.97 -30.89 15.42
N TYR A 409 6.52 -29.79 15.92
CA TYR A 409 7.95 -29.65 16.21
C TYR A 409 8.31 -29.11 17.59
N ASP A 410 9.44 -29.61 18.09
CA ASP A 410 10.19 -28.94 19.13
C ASP A 410 11.00 -27.81 18.50
N THR A 411 10.50 -26.58 18.63
CA THR A 411 11.14 -25.34 18.17
C THR A 411 12.63 -25.19 18.51
N ARG A 412 13.15 -25.91 19.52
CA ARG A 412 14.58 -25.87 19.84
C ARG A 412 15.41 -26.86 19.03
N ASN A 413 14.85 -28.00 18.65
CA ASN A 413 15.59 -29.12 18.06
C ASN A 413 15.31 -29.32 16.56
N ASP A 414 14.20 -28.79 16.04
CA ASP A 414 13.74 -29.01 14.66
C ASP A 414 13.79 -27.74 13.79
N GLU A 415 14.48 -26.71 14.27
CA GLU A 415 14.62 -25.42 13.58
C GLU A 415 15.22 -25.57 12.17
N TRP A 416 16.20 -26.45 11.99
CA TRP A 416 16.80 -26.72 10.69
C TRP A 416 15.80 -27.24 9.65
N LEU A 417 14.79 -28.00 10.08
CA LEU A 417 13.79 -28.57 9.17
C LEU A 417 12.76 -27.50 8.79
N ARG A 418 12.36 -26.64 9.75
CA ARG A 418 11.55 -25.45 9.50
C ARG A 418 12.22 -24.51 8.49
N GLU A 419 13.47 -24.11 8.77
CA GLU A 419 14.26 -23.26 7.89
C GLU A 419 14.51 -23.93 6.54
N GLY A 420 14.70 -25.25 6.53
CA GLY A 420 14.94 -25.98 5.30
C GLY A 420 13.73 -25.98 4.36
N VAL A 421 12.53 -26.21 4.88
CA VAL A 421 11.27 -26.12 4.11
C VAL A 421 11.12 -24.71 3.52
N ALA A 422 11.34 -23.67 4.33
CA ALA A 422 11.23 -22.28 3.89
C ALA A 422 12.30 -21.91 2.85
N CYS A 423 13.56 -22.32 3.02
CA CYS A 423 14.62 -22.10 2.03
C CYS A 423 14.35 -22.84 0.71
N PHE A 424 13.93 -24.11 0.78
CA PHE A 424 13.70 -24.92 -0.43
C PHE A 424 12.53 -24.38 -1.25
N TYR A 425 11.36 -24.16 -0.64
CA TYR A 425 10.19 -23.75 -1.41
C TYR A 425 10.20 -22.27 -1.83
N SER A 426 11.02 -21.41 -1.21
CA SER A 426 11.14 -20.00 -1.60
C SER A 426 12.13 -19.74 -2.74
N GLU A 427 12.92 -20.72 -3.16
CA GLU A 427 13.99 -20.49 -4.14
C GLU A 427 13.49 -20.01 -5.51
N ASP A 428 12.27 -20.37 -5.86
CA ASP A 428 11.63 -20.00 -7.13
C ASP A 428 11.03 -18.60 -7.13
N PHE A 429 10.91 -17.97 -5.96
CA PHE A 429 10.41 -16.61 -5.86
C PHE A 429 11.35 -15.64 -6.59
N TYR A 430 10.79 -14.79 -7.46
CA TYR A 430 11.54 -13.90 -8.35
C TYR A 430 12.72 -13.18 -7.67
N TYR A 431 12.46 -12.50 -6.55
CA TYR A 431 13.48 -11.72 -5.83
C TYR A 431 14.54 -12.60 -5.17
N GLN A 432 14.12 -13.72 -4.58
CA GLN A 432 15.03 -14.66 -3.91
C GLN A 432 15.93 -15.37 -4.93
N LYS A 433 15.35 -15.76 -6.07
CA LYS A 433 16.03 -16.35 -7.21
C LYS A 433 17.06 -15.42 -7.83
N LYS A 434 16.68 -14.17 -8.12
CA LYS A 434 17.60 -13.15 -8.67
C LYS A 434 18.74 -12.85 -7.70
N TYR A 435 18.45 -12.84 -6.40
CA TYR A 435 19.48 -12.72 -5.38
C TYR A 435 20.46 -13.89 -5.40
N TYR A 436 20.00 -15.15 -5.49
CA TYR A 436 20.88 -16.31 -5.58
C TYR A 436 21.67 -16.37 -6.88
N GLU A 437 21.04 -16.04 -8.02
CA GLU A 437 21.72 -15.91 -9.31
C GLU A 437 22.89 -14.93 -9.21
N TYR A 438 22.64 -13.74 -8.65
CA TYR A 438 23.65 -12.72 -8.43
C TYR A 438 24.75 -13.18 -7.48
N LEU A 439 24.39 -13.81 -6.36
CA LEU A 439 25.36 -14.32 -5.38
C LEU A 439 26.31 -15.37 -5.95
N ILE A 440 25.78 -16.26 -6.81
CA ILE A 440 26.55 -17.37 -7.36
C ILE A 440 27.41 -16.92 -8.54
N LEU A 441 26.85 -16.09 -9.43
CA LEU A 441 27.51 -15.73 -10.68
C LEU A 441 28.39 -14.47 -10.59
N ASP A 442 28.11 -13.52 -9.68
CA ASP A 442 28.84 -12.24 -9.60
C ASP A 442 29.29 -11.89 -8.16
N ALA A 443 30.01 -12.82 -7.53
CA ALA A 443 30.48 -12.75 -6.14
C ALA A 443 31.43 -11.58 -5.79
N ARG A 444 31.79 -10.72 -6.77
CA ARG A 444 32.82 -9.66 -6.64
C ARG A 444 32.46 -8.50 -5.70
N ILE A 445 31.22 -8.45 -5.20
CA ILE A 445 30.68 -7.29 -4.48
C ILE A 445 30.48 -7.53 -2.97
N LEU A 446 30.50 -8.78 -2.50
CA LEU A 446 30.51 -9.09 -1.06
C LEU A 446 31.95 -9.14 -0.55
N ASN A 447 32.52 -7.96 -0.29
CA ASN A 447 33.80 -7.73 0.40
C ASN A 447 34.51 -8.99 0.93
N GLY A 448 35.28 -9.65 0.06
CA GLY A 448 36.43 -10.51 0.36
C GLY A 448 36.24 -11.73 1.28
N SER A 449 35.02 -12.18 1.57
CA SER A 449 34.78 -13.22 2.58
C SER A 449 34.16 -14.52 2.05
N ILE A 450 33.84 -14.62 0.76
CA ILE A 450 33.22 -15.82 0.20
C ILE A 450 33.93 -16.26 -1.09
N ASN A 451 35.06 -16.95 -0.95
CA ASN A 451 35.75 -17.62 -2.08
C ASN A 451 34.99 -18.86 -2.60
N LYS A 452 33.88 -19.28 -1.96
CA LYS A 452 33.20 -20.55 -2.25
C LYS A 452 32.28 -20.53 -3.50
N PRO A 453 31.47 -19.49 -3.76
CA PRO A 453 30.65 -19.41 -4.98
C PRO A 453 31.49 -19.39 -6.27
N GLU A 454 32.59 -18.63 -6.28
CA GLU A 454 33.50 -18.59 -7.44
C GLU A 454 34.11 -19.97 -7.75
N ASN A 455 34.37 -20.78 -6.71
CA ASN A 455 34.85 -22.13 -6.88
C ASN A 455 33.78 -23.08 -7.45
N ALA A 456 32.50 -22.93 -7.07
CA ALA A 456 31.42 -23.75 -7.62
C ALA A 456 31.20 -23.47 -9.11
N VAL A 457 31.22 -22.18 -9.52
CA VAL A 457 31.16 -21.77 -10.93
C VAL A 457 32.36 -22.31 -11.71
N THR A 458 33.56 -22.23 -11.14
CA THR A 458 34.79 -22.74 -11.78
C THR A 458 34.71 -24.26 -11.96
N MET A 459 34.32 -24.98 -10.89
CA MET A 459 34.15 -26.43 -10.90
C MET A 459 33.11 -26.89 -11.92
N PHE A 460 32.00 -26.15 -12.04
CA PHE A 460 30.98 -26.41 -13.06
C PHE A 460 31.57 -26.35 -14.47
N GLY A 461 32.35 -25.30 -14.76
CA GLY A 461 33.02 -25.15 -16.06
C GLY A 461 34.01 -26.28 -16.35
N GLU A 462 34.74 -26.76 -15.34
CA GLU A 462 35.69 -27.87 -15.47
C GLU A 462 35.00 -29.22 -15.75
N ILE A 463 33.83 -29.46 -15.15
CA ILE A 463 33.09 -30.74 -15.28
C ILE A 463 32.26 -30.78 -16.56
N TYR A 464 31.54 -29.71 -16.87
CA TYR A 464 30.53 -29.70 -17.93
C TYR A 464 30.97 -29.06 -19.25
N ASP A 465 32.11 -28.35 -19.27
CA ASP A 465 32.68 -27.68 -20.46
C ASP A 465 31.64 -26.84 -21.24
N ARG A 466 30.79 -26.12 -20.50
CA ARG A 466 29.77 -25.21 -21.06
C ARG A 466 29.46 -24.06 -20.12
N GLU A 467 28.81 -23.03 -20.67
CA GLU A 467 28.26 -21.93 -19.87
C GLU A 467 27.12 -22.41 -18.95
N ILE A 468 26.99 -21.73 -17.82
CA ILE A 468 25.93 -21.96 -16.83
C ILE A 468 24.62 -21.36 -17.34
N ASP A 469 23.57 -22.17 -17.33
CA ASP A 469 22.18 -21.75 -17.43
C ASP A 469 21.59 -21.83 -16.02
N PHE A 470 21.58 -20.72 -15.28
CA PHE A 470 21.21 -20.72 -13.86
C PHE A 470 19.85 -21.36 -13.59
N GLU A 471 18.90 -21.20 -14.51
CA GLU A 471 17.57 -21.79 -14.38
C GLU A 471 17.62 -23.32 -14.27
N LYS A 472 18.48 -23.94 -15.09
CA LYS A 472 18.59 -25.39 -15.21
C LYS A 472 19.65 -25.97 -14.28
N ASP A 473 20.65 -25.16 -13.93
CA ASP A 473 21.87 -25.63 -13.29
C ASP A 473 21.94 -25.28 -11.79
N ARG A 474 21.00 -24.49 -11.25
CA ARG A 474 21.07 -24.04 -9.85
C ARG A 474 21.21 -25.17 -8.83
N ASN A 475 20.49 -26.29 -8.98
CA ASN A 475 20.59 -27.42 -8.04
C ASN A 475 21.98 -28.05 -8.07
N GLU A 476 22.54 -28.18 -9.28
CA GLU A 476 23.91 -28.65 -9.47
C GLU A 476 24.94 -27.70 -8.84
N LEU A 477 24.72 -26.40 -8.97
CA LEU A 477 25.58 -25.38 -8.36
C LEU A 477 25.48 -25.38 -6.84
N TYR A 478 24.29 -25.62 -6.26
CA TYR A 478 24.11 -25.77 -4.83
C TYR A 478 24.82 -27.00 -4.30
N ASP A 479 24.71 -28.15 -4.99
CA ASP A 479 25.42 -29.37 -4.66
C ASP A 479 26.95 -29.18 -4.69
N MET A 480 27.49 -28.52 -5.73
CA MET A 480 28.90 -28.17 -5.82
C MET A 480 29.33 -27.21 -4.70
N TYR A 481 28.49 -26.23 -4.36
CA TYR A 481 28.76 -25.34 -3.25
C TYR A 481 28.88 -26.13 -1.93
N VAL A 482 27.94 -27.05 -1.70
CA VAL A 482 27.93 -27.91 -0.51
C VAL A 482 29.18 -28.78 -0.47
N TYR A 483 29.55 -29.42 -1.58
CA TYR A 483 30.76 -30.22 -1.71
C TYR A 483 32.01 -29.42 -1.33
N LEU A 484 32.20 -28.26 -1.95
CA LEU A 484 33.34 -27.36 -1.69
C LEU A 484 33.31 -26.76 -0.28
N SER A 485 32.17 -26.83 0.41
CA SER A 485 32.03 -26.31 1.76
C SER A 485 32.59 -27.25 2.83
N GLU A 486 32.61 -28.56 2.57
CA GLU A 486 32.97 -29.66 3.48
C GLU A 486 32.29 -29.58 4.87
N SER A 487 31.12 -28.94 4.97
CA SER A 487 30.46 -28.63 6.25
C SER A 487 29.09 -29.31 6.38
N TYR A 488 28.99 -30.61 6.12
CA TYR A 488 27.71 -31.35 6.09
C TYR A 488 26.97 -31.35 7.44
N ASP A 489 27.70 -31.49 8.55
CA ASP A 489 27.14 -31.47 9.92
C ASP A 489 26.57 -30.09 10.31
N ASP A 490 26.90 -29.03 9.57
CA ASP A 490 26.35 -27.69 9.83
C ASP A 490 24.83 -27.64 9.56
N VAL A 491 24.22 -28.65 8.91
CA VAL A 491 22.77 -28.70 8.70
C VAL A 491 21.96 -28.62 10.00
N PHE A 492 22.49 -29.16 11.10
CA PHE A 492 21.83 -29.12 12.42
C PHE A 492 22.20 -27.89 13.26
N GLN A 493 23.11 -27.03 12.80
CA GLN A 493 23.59 -25.88 13.56
C GLN A 493 22.75 -24.63 13.31
N LYS A 494 22.71 -23.73 14.32
CA LYS A 494 21.89 -22.50 14.30
C LYS A 494 22.67 -21.23 13.94
N ASP A 495 24.00 -21.26 14.04
CA ASP A 495 24.77 -20.03 14.23
C ASP A 495 25.25 -19.34 12.93
N ARG A 496 24.85 -19.80 11.72
CA ARG A 496 25.36 -19.25 10.43
C ARG A 496 24.35 -19.21 9.26
N PRO A 497 23.42 -18.24 9.21
CA PRO A 497 22.25 -18.25 8.32
C PRO A 497 22.57 -18.49 6.82
N PHE A 498 23.63 -17.86 6.27
CA PHE A 498 23.95 -17.98 4.83
C PHE A 498 24.54 -19.33 4.41
N LYS A 499 25.29 -20.01 5.30
CA LYS A 499 25.83 -21.33 4.96
C LYS A 499 24.71 -22.37 4.92
N HIS A 500 23.72 -22.21 5.77
CA HIS A 500 22.67 -23.20 5.94
C HIS A 500 21.69 -23.21 4.76
N THR A 501 21.46 -22.09 4.09
CA THR A 501 20.55 -22.01 2.94
C THR A 501 20.86 -23.03 1.84
N PHE A 502 22.09 -23.05 1.30
CA PHE A 502 22.43 -23.98 0.22
C PHE A 502 22.52 -25.44 0.71
N LEU A 503 22.93 -25.66 1.96
CA LEU A 503 22.89 -26.99 2.60
C LEU A 503 21.44 -27.51 2.66
N TYR A 504 20.50 -26.67 3.10
CA TYR A 504 19.08 -27.02 3.19
C TYR A 504 18.48 -27.31 1.82
N ILE A 505 18.73 -26.45 0.84
CA ILE A 505 18.20 -26.65 -0.52
C ILE A 505 18.73 -27.97 -1.11
N SER A 506 20.04 -28.22 -1.03
CA SER A 506 20.65 -29.45 -1.54
C SER A 506 20.14 -30.71 -0.83
N LEU A 507 20.05 -30.70 0.52
CA LEU A 507 19.53 -31.84 1.28
C LEU A 507 18.06 -32.13 0.94
N ASN A 508 17.23 -31.09 0.85
CA ASN A 508 15.81 -31.25 0.54
C ASN A 508 15.60 -31.72 -0.90
N ASN A 509 16.40 -31.21 -1.85
CA ASN A 509 16.40 -31.72 -3.22
C ASN A 509 16.76 -33.21 -3.26
N TYR A 510 17.83 -33.62 -2.59
CA TYR A 510 18.20 -35.04 -2.47
C TYR A 510 17.09 -35.89 -1.86
N PHE A 511 16.47 -35.41 -0.78
CA PHE A 511 15.38 -36.11 -0.13
C PHE A 511 14.22 -36.33 -1.10
N ILE A 512 13.79 -35.28 -1.79
CA ILE A 512 12.66 -35.31 -2.72
C ILE A 512 12.97 -36.21 -3.92
N GLU A 513 14.17 -36.14 -4.47
CA GLU A 513 14.62 -37.03 -5.56
C GLU A 513 14.63 -38.51 -5.13
N THR A 514 14.99 -38.78 -3.87
CA THR A 514 15.15 -40.15 -3.35
C THR A 514 13.82 -40.77 -2.87
N TYR A 515 13.00 -39.99 -2.16
CA TYR A 515 11.82 -40.48 -1.45
C TYR A 515 10.50 -39.89 -1.96
N GLY A 516 10.54 -38.88 -2.82
CA GLY A 516 9.37 -38.19 -3.38
C GLY A 516 8.88 -37.02 -2.53
N GLU A 517 8.29 -36.03 -3.19
CA GLU A 517 7.82 -34.78 -2.56
C GLU A 517 6.71 -35.00 -1.52
N GLU A 518 5.77 -35.91 -1.78
CA GLU A 518 4.70 -36.22 -0.84
C GLU A 518 5.24 -36.84 0.46
N THR A 519 6.27 -37.69 0.35
CA THR A 519 6.97 -38.25 1.51
C THR A 519 7.69 -37.15 2.29
N TYR A 520 8.32 -36.21 1.59
CA TYR A 520 8.97 -35.06 2.21
C TYR A 520 7.95 -34.19 2.96
N LYS A 521 6.78 -33.93 2.37
CA LYS A 521 5.68 -33.17 3.00
C LYS A 521 5.21 -33.80 4.30
N LEU A 522 5.00 -35.11 4.30
CA LEU A 522 4.65 -35.83 5.52
C LEU A 522 5.78 -35.77 6.54
N ALA A 523 7.02 -35.99 6.12
CA ALA A 523 8.19 -35.99 7.00
C ALA A 523 8.43 -34.63 7.67
N PHE A 524 8.20 -33.51 6.95
CA PHE A 524 8.30 -32.19 7.55
C PHE A 524 7.03 -31.76 8.31
N SER A 525 5.89 -32.42 8.14
CA SER A 525 4.74 -32.13 9.03
C SER A 525 4.95 -32.73 10.42
N ASN A 526 5.64 -33.88 10.47
CA ASN A 526 5.89 -34.62 11.70
C ASN A 526 7.24 -35.35 11.62
N ARG A 527 8.23 -34.86 12.38
CA ARG A 527 9.59 -35.44 12.37
C ARG A 527 9.59 -36.92 12.78
N SER A 528 8.69 -37.33 13.69
CA SER A 528 8.75 -38.64 14.34
C SER A 528 8.43 -39.82 13.42
N ILE A 529 7.76 -39.56 12.29
CA ILE A 529 7.36 -40.61 11.34
C ILE A 529 8.41 -40.88 10.25
N ILE A 530 9.57 -40.20 10.29
CA ILE A 530 10.58 -40.32 9.23
C ILE A 530 11.03 -41.76 8.97
N THR A 531 11.20 -42.54 10.04
CA THR A 531 11.64 -43.94 9.94
C THR A 531 10.56 -44.83 9.35
N ASP A 532 9.28 -44.56 9.63
CA ASP A 532 8.17 -45.28 9.01
C ASP A 532 8.04 -44.95 7.52
N LEU A 533 8.35 -43.71 7.13
CA LEU A 533 8.28 -43.24 5.76
C LEU A 533 9.47 -43.70 4.89
N THR A 534 10.68 -43.74 5.45
CA THR A 534 11.92 -43.92 4.68
C THR A 534 12.74 -45.17 5.06
N ASN A 535 12.36 -45.86 6.14
CA ASN A 535 13.18 -46.88 6.82
C ASN A 535 14.54 -46.37 7.33
N LYS A 536 14.70 -45.04 7.48
CA LYS A 536 15.92 -44.39 7.97
C LYS A 536 15.61 -43.30 9.00
N THR A 537 16.58 -43.00 9.84
CA THR A 537 16.62 -41.83 10.69
C THR A 537 17.06 -40.60 9.88
N TRP A 538 16.84 -39.39 10.41
CA TRP A 538 17.32 -38.17 9.76
C TRP A 538 18.85 -38.14 9.66
N GLU A 539 19.54 -38.64 10.68
CA GLU A 539 20.99 -38.75 10.71
C GLU A 539 21.52 -39.70 9.62
N GLU A 540 20.84 -40.83 9.39
CA GLU A 540 21.16 -41.74 8.28
C GLU A 540 20.91 -41.10 6.91
N ILE A 541 19.82 -40.34 6.76
CA ILE A 541 19.53 -39.62 5.50
C ILE A 541 20.57 -38.54 5.21
N VAL A 542 20.97 -37.76 6.21
CA VAL A 542 22.02 -36.74 6.06
C VAL A 542 23.35 -37.39 5.69
N ASN A 543 23.70 -38.51 6.31
CA ASN A 543 24.90 -39.27 5.94
C ASN A 543 24.81 -39.78 4.50
N ASP A 544 23.66 -40.29 4.05
CA ASP A 544 23.49 -40.76 2.67
C ASP A 544 23.58 -39.61 1.65
N TRP A 545 23.03 -38.44 1.98
CA TRP A 545 23.17 -37.23 1.19
C TRP A 545 24.64 -36.79 1.09
N GLU A 546 25.38 -36.78 2.21
CA GLU A 546 26.81 -36.46 2.20
C GLU A 546 27.58 -37.43 1.29
N GLN A 547 27.33 -38.74 1.38
CA GLN A 547 27.96 -39.72 0.51
C GLN A 547 27.56 -39.54 -0.96
N TYR A 548 26.30 -39.18 -1.23
CA TYR A 548 25.82 -38.86 -2.57
C TYR A 548 26.60 -37.68 -3.17
N ILE A 549 26.72 -36.58 -2.42
CA ILE A 549 27.45 -35.38 -2.88
C ILE A 549 28.93 -35.70 -3.12
N LYS A 550 29.60 -36.40 -2.18
CA LYS A 550 31.00 -36.79 -2.34
C LYS A 550 31.22 -37.68 -3.55
N ALA A 551 30.41 -38.73 -3.71
CA ALA A 551 30.53 -39.64 -4.84
C ALA A 551 30.28 -38.96 -6.21
N LYS A 552 29.55 -37.84 -6.24
CA LYS A 552 29.28 -37.07 -7.45
C LYS A 552 30.48 -36.23 -7.91
N TYR A 553 31.37 -35.83 -6.99
CA TYR A 553 32.40 -34.81 -7.24
C TYR A 553 33.83 -35.14 -6.77
N GLU A 554 34.03 -36.24 -6.03
CA GLU A 554 35.34 -36.89 -5.82
C GLU A 554 35.80 -37.62 -7.09
#